data_AF-A0A1M5KKL0-F1
#
_entry.id   AF-A0A1M5KKL0-F1
#
_cell.length_a   1.000
_cell.length_b   1.000
_cell.length_c   1.000
_cell.angle_alpha   90.00
_cell.angle_beta   90.00
_cell.angle_gamma   90.00
#
_symmetry.space_group_name_H-M   'P 1'
#
loop_
_entity.id
_entity.type
_entity.pdbx_description
1 polymer ?
#
loop_
_entity_poly.entity_id
_entity_poly.type
_entity_poly.pdbx_seq_one_letter_code
_entity_poly.pdbx_strand_id
1 'polypeptide(L)'
;MSSWLKNNFIRSVAVLMSGTALSQIAVVLVTPVLTRIYGPEVFGELSVYLSILFTVGILITFQFESAIPLPKKGKDAINLLALSILIMVSFVGIVSLILIGFSPMIPSYFWYLPISLLGLGIFQVFHLWLLREEEYASIARGKVQMNITQIGGQTGLGFLSNTTHSLVIGEAVGRLLGGVGLFIFSWKTVKKNLTFVSKQKMKEMAKRYKRFPLYTSWSSLMGALTNHLPTFFVAATLGVKVAGWYMLANRVLSLPTSLLGYSVEQVYLGKAAKLLHSSFSSFVALFWQTVKKLFLISLVIYLIASICSPFIFSIIFGEEWKEAGVFVQCMSILFFAQLVAGPITLNFDVLELQHLDMYSEIIHFLLLVIGMGIGYLFLTSAWSVILCISIAGALGFFLKGILAWYSIYVYQRKNEGVR
;
A
#
# COMPACT_ATOMS: atom_id res chain seq x y z
N MET A 1 -21.33 -21.52 18.35
CA MET A 1 -20.42 -20.36 18.13
C MET A 1 -19.04 -20.74 18.58
N SER A 2 -18.16 -20.93 17.60
CA SER A 2 -17.14 -21.99 17.55
C SER A 2 -15.79 -21.61 18.12
N SER A 3 -15.03 -22.66 18.48
CA SER A 3 -13.63 -22.75 18.97
C SER A 3 -12.54 -21.90 18.28
N TRP A 4 -12.88 -21.06 17.31
CA TRP A 4 -11.97 -20.17 16.59
C TRP A 4 -11.45 -19.00 17.45
N LEU A 5 -12.22 -18.55 18.43
CA LEU A 5 -11.84 -17.46 19.34
C LEU A 5 -10.85 -17.88 20.46
N LYS A 6 -10.53 -19.17 20.58
CA LYS A 6 -9.62 -19.69 21.63
C LYS A 6 -8.13 -19.68 21.23
N ASN A 7 -7.78 -19.37 19.97
CA ASN A 7 -6.39 -19.29 19.55
C ASN A 7 -5.85 -17.86 19.72
N ASN A 8 -4.91 -17.68 20.65
CA ASN A 8 -4.29 -16.38 20.96
C ASN A 8 -3.73 -15.69 19.70
N PHE A 9 -3.18 -16.44 18.74
CA PHE A 9 -2.69 -15.88 17.48
C PHE A 9 -3.81 -15.27 16.63
N ILE A 10 -4.91 -16.00 16.42
CA ILE A 10 -6.05 -15.53 15.61
C ILE A 10 -6.68 -14.28 16.25
N ARG A 11 -6.79 -14.26 17.58
CA ARG A 11 -7.28 -13.10 18.32
C ARG A 11 -6.39 -11.89 18.10
N SER A 12 -5.07 -12.06 18.17
CA SER A 12 -4.12 -10.96 17.98
C SER A 12 -4.10 -10.42 16.55
N VAL A 13 -4.18 -11.30 15.55
CA VAL A 13 -4.32 -10.90 14.14
C VAL A 13 -5.66 -10.18 13.90
N ALA A 14 -6.76 -10.66 14.51
CA ALA A 14 -8.06 -9.99 14.42
C ALA A 14 -8.05 -8.59 15.04
N VAL A 15 -7.32 -8.37 16.14
CA VAL A 15 -7.14 -7.04 16.75
C VAL A 15 -6.37 -6.11 15.82
N LEU A 16 -5.31 -6.60 15.16
CA LEU A 16 -4.57 -5.80 14.17
C LEU A 16 -5.47 -5.41 12.99
N MET A 17 -6.20 -6.38 12.43
CA MET A 17 -7.09 -6.16 11.30
C MET A 17 -8.20 -5.17 11.65
N SER A 18 -8.86 -5.33 12.80
CA SER A 18 -9.96 -4.45 13.21
C SER A 18 -9.50 -3.04 13.53
N GLY A 19 -8.35 -2.87 14.20
CA GLY A 19 -7.79 -1.55 14.49
C GLY A 19 -7.36 -0.81 13.21
N THR A 20 -6.72 -1.53 12.28
CA THR A 20 -6.34 -0.97 10.97
C THR A 20 -7.57 -0.62 10.15
N ALA A 21 -8.57 -1.51 10.13
CA ALA A 21 -9.81 -1.28 9.41
C ALA A 21 -10.57 -0.05 9.92
N LEU A 22 -10.76 0.03 11.23
CA LEU A 22 -11.50 1.12 11.86
C LEU A 22 -10.82 2.49 11.63
N SER A 23 -9.48 2.52 11.71
CA SER A 23 -8.73 3.76 11.45
C SER A 23 -8.77 4.20 9.99
N GLN A 24 -8.87 3.28 9.03
CA GLN A 24 -9.04 3.65 7.62
C GLN A 24 -10.46 4.12 7.32
N ILE A 25 -11.48 3.49 7.92
CA ILE A 25 -12.86 3.95 7.84
C ILE A 25 -12.98 5.38 8.37
N ALA A 26 -12.32 5.69 9.49
CA ALA A 26 -12.29 7.05 10.03
C ALA A 26 -11.73 8.08 9.02
N VAL A 27 -10.66 7.74 8.29
CA VAL A 27 -10.09 8.61 7.24
C VAL A 27 -11.11 8.88 6.13
N VAL A 28 -11.83 7.86 5.68
CA VAL A 28 -12.86 8.02 4.64
C VAL A 28 -14.05 8.83 5.16
N LEU A 29 -14.48 8.60 6.40
CA LEU A 29 -15.59 9.34 7.01
C LEU A 29 -15.29 10.82 7.26
N VAL A 30 -14.03 11.19 7.46
CA VAL A 30 -13.59 12.59 7.57
C VAL A 30 -13.39 13.25 6.21
N THR A 31 -13.31 12.46 5.12
CA THR A 31 -13.09 13.00 3.77
C THR A 31 -14.16 14.01 3.33
N PRO A 32 -15.47 13.83 3.58
CA PRO A 32 -16.49 14.86 3.32
C PRO A 32 -16.23 16.20 4.01
N VAL A 33 -15.64 16.20 5.21
CA VAL A 33 -15.27 17.44 5.90
C VAL A 33 -14.08 18.07 5.19
N LEU A 34 -13.05 17.28 4.85
CA LEU A 34 -11.87 17.77 4.14
C LEU A 34 -12.22 18.34 2.76
N THR A 35 -13.13 17.72 2.01
CA THR A 35 -13.52 18.21 0.67
C THR A 35 -14.35 19.50 0.70
N ARG A 36 -14.89 19.88 1.86
CA ARG A 36 -15.55 21.18 2.07
C ARG A 36 -14.56 22.27 2.47
N ILE A 37 -13.41 21.89 3.03
CA ILE A 37 -12.33 22.80 3.40
C ILE A 37 -11.42 23.06 2.21
N TYR A 38 -11.09 22.01 1.47
CA TYR A 38 -10.08 22.00 0.41
C TYR A 38 -10.71 21.75 -0.96
N GLY A 39 -10.26 22.51 -1.96
CA GLY A 39 -10.61 22.27 -3.36
C GLY A 39 -9.83 21.11 -3.99
N PRO A 40 -10.26 20.67 -5.19
CA PRO A 40 -9.63 19.58 -5.93
C PRO A 40 -8.17 19.86 -6.32
N GLU A 41 -7.78 21.10 -6.59
CA GLU A 41 -6.40 21.47 -6.90
C GLU A 41 -5.45 21.13 -5.74
N VAL A 42 -5.86 21.44 -4.51
CA VAL A 42 -5.08 21.16 -3.29
C VAL A 42 -4.94 19.64 -3.06
N PHE A 43 -6.01 18.88 -3.30
CA PHE A 43 -5.98 17.42 -3.28
C PHE A 43 -5.09 16.85 -4.40
N GLY A 44 -5.06 17.50 -5.56
CA GLY A 44 -4.19 17.14 -6.67
C GLY A 44 -2.72 17.27 -6.31
N GLU A 45 -2.33 18.39 -5.71
CA GLU A 45 -0.95 18.59 -5.23
C GLU A 45 -0.59 17.59 -4.13
N LEU A 46 -1.51 17.32 -3.19
CA LEU A 46 -1.32 16.28 -2.18
C LEU A 46 -1.13 14.90 -2.84
N SER A 47 -1.85 14.59 -3.91
CA SER A 47 -1.74 13.30 -4.60
C SER A 47 -0.35 13.10 -5.23
N VAL A 48 0.23 14.16 -5.81
CA VAL A 48 1.59 14.17 -6.36
C VAL A 48 2.60 14.01 -5.23
N TYR A 49 2.44 14.76 -4.14
CA TYR A 49 3.27 14.67 -2.95
C TYR A 49 3.29 13.24 -2.38
N LEU A 50 2.11 12.64 -2.17
CA LEU A 50 1.97 11.28 -1.65
C LEU A 50 2.57 10.23 -2.60
N SER A 51 2.40 10.41 -3.91
CA SER A 51 2.96 9.52 -4.91
C SER A 51 4.49 9.54 -4.88
N ILE A 52 5.12 10.71 -4.69
CA ILE A 52 6.59 10.81 -4.49
C ILE A 52 6.96 10.15 -3.16
N LEU A 53 6.27 10.53 -2.07
CA LEU A 53 6.55 10.05 -0.72
C LEU A 53 6.53 8.53 -0.63
N PHE A 54 5.51 7.86 -1.17
CA PHE A 54 5.37 6.41 -1.10
C PHE A 54 6.30 5.68 -2.06
N THR A 55 6.55 6.22 -3.25
CA THR A 55 7.50 5.62 -4.21
C THR A 55 8.93 5.68 -3.68
N VAL A 56 9.36 6.87 -3.24
CA VAL A 56 10.69 7.09 -2.65
C VAL A 56 10.82 6.39 -1.30
N GLY A 57 9.73 6.37 -0.52
CA GLY A 57 9.67 5.75 0.81
C GLY A 57 9.92 4.25 0.82
N ILE A 58 9.74 3.53 -0.29
CA ILE A 58 10.09 2.11 -0.38
C ILE A 58 11.60 1.88 -0.34
N LEU A 59 12.38 2.85 -0.83
CA LEU A 59 13.83 2.78 -0.83
C LEU A 59 14.45 3.28 0.47
N ILE A 60 13.63 3.73 1.44
CA ILE A 60 14.10 4.44 2.61
C ILE A 60 15.09 3.62 3.45
N THR A 61 14.91 2.30 3.53
CA THR A 61 15.89 1.39 4.13
C THR A 61 16.49 0.39 3.13
N PHE A 62 16.18 0.54 1.84
CA PHE A 62 16.48 -0.45 0.79
C PHE A 62 16.02 -1.88 1.15
N GLN A 63 14.83 -2.00 1.72
CA GLN A 63 14.22 -3.28 2.11
C GLN A 63 14.98 -4.08 3.19
N PHE A 64 15.94 -3.48 3.91
CA PHE A 64 16.63 -4.17 5.01
C PHE A 64 15.74 -4.38 6.25
N GLU A 65 14.77 -3.49 6.46
CA GLU A 65 13.75 -3.61 7.50
C GLU A 65 12.93 -4.91 7.34
N SER A 66 12.62 -5.30 6.10
CA SER A 66 11.93 -6.56 5.78
C SER A 66 12.65 -7.81 6.28
N ALA A 67 13.95 -7.74 6.55
CA ALA A 67 14.73 -8.84 7.11
C ALA A 67 14.66 -8.93 8.64
N ILE A 68 14.18 -7.90 9.35
CA ILE A 68 14.14 -7.83 10.83
C ILE A 68 13.43 -9.05 11.48
N PRO A 69 12.32 -9.59 10.92
CA PRO A 69 11.65 -10.74 11.50
C PRO A 69 12.41 -12.07 11.36
N LEU A 70 13.38 -12.16 10.44
CA LEU A 70 13.99 -13.43 10.05
C LEU A 70 14.98 -14.03 11.07
N PRO A 71 15.85 -13.25 11.75
CA PRO A 71 16.77 -13.82 12.71
C PRO A 71 16.05 -14.37 13.96
N LYS A 72 16.30 -15.66 14.24
CA LYS A 72 15.84 -16.32 15.47
C LYS A 72 16.38 -15.64 16.75
N LYS A 73 17.58 -15.05 16.68
CA LYS A 73 18.26 -14.42 17.83
C LYS A 73 18.03 -12.90 17.82
N GLY A 74 17.57 -12.35 18.96
CA GLY A 74 17.36 -10.91 19.13
C GLY A 74 18.62 -10.06 18.87
N LYS A 75 19.80 -10.60 19.18
CA LYS A 75 21.10 -9.95 18.89
C LYS A 75 21.37 -9.70 17.40
N ASP A 76 20.83 -10.51 16.50
CA ASP A 76 21.03 -10.35 15.05
C ASP A 76 19.96 -9.40 14.51
N ALA A 77 18.71 -9.55 14.96
CA ALA A 77 17.59 -8.67 14.61
C ALA A 77 17.83 -7.22 15.02
N ILE A 78 18.40 -6.96 16.21
CA ILE A 78 18.69 -5.58 16.65
C ILE A 78 19.78 -4.91 15.80
N ASN A 79 20.72 -5.69 15.25
CA ASN A 79 21.72 -5.15 14.33
C ASN A 79 21.12 -4.84 12.95
N LEU A 80 20.13 -5.61 12.49
CA LEU A 80 19.34 -5.25 11.31
C LEU A 80 18.48 -3.99 11.55
N LEU A 81 17.87 -3.87 12.73
CA LEU A 81 17.13 -2.67 13.12
C LEU A 81 18.04 -1.44 13.07
N ALA A 82 19.20 -1.51 13.72
CA ALA A 82 20.18 -0.42 13.74
C ALA A 82 20.70 -0.08 12.33
N LEU A 83 20.98 -1.08 11.50
CA LEU A 83 21.36 -0.90 10.10
C LEU A 83 20.26 -0.17 9.30
N SER A 84 19.00 -0.59 9.46
CA SER A 84 17.85 0.00 8.76
C SER A 84 17.64 1.45 9.17
N ILE A 85 17.77 1.79 10.45
CA ILE A 85 17.71 3.17 10.96
C ILE A 85 18.87 4.01 10.39
N LEU A 86 20.09 3.47 10.34
CA LEU A 86 21.25 4.18 9.78
C LEU A 86 21.05 4.52 8.29
N ILE A 87 20.56 3.54 7.52
CA ILE A 87 20.25 3.72 6.09
C ILE A 87 19.13 4.75 5.93
N MET A 88 18.06 4.63 6.70
CA MET A 88 16.93 5.58 6.72
C MET A 88 17.40 7.02 6.94
N VAL A 89 18.17 7.27 8.00
CA VAL A 89 18.66 8.62 8.33
C VAL A 89 19.58 9.15 7.22
N SER A 90 20.45 8.29 6.68
CA SER A 90 21.34 8.65 5.57
C SER A 90 20.55 8.99 4.30
N PHE A 91 19.54 8.20 3.99
CA PHE A 91 18.66 8.39 2.84
C PHE A 91 17.84 9.68 2.96
N VAL A 92 17.22 9.93 4.12
CA VAL A 92 16.51 11.19 4.40
C VAL A 92 17.46 12.39 4.32
N GLY A 93 18.70 12.26 4.79
CA GLY A 93 19.73 13.28 4.63
C GLY A 93 20.04 13.58 3.16
N ILE A 94 20.22 12.55 2.33
CA ILE A 94 20.45 12.70 0.88
C ILE A 94 19.25 13.38 0.21
N VAL A 95 18.02 12.94 0.50
CA VAL A 95 16.80 13.57 -0.05
C VAL A 95 16.74 15.04 0.37
N SER A 96 17.08 15.37 1.62
CA SER A 96 17.12 16.76 2.10
C SER A 96 18.13 17.61 1.32
N LEU A 97 19.33 17.07 1.04
CA LEU A 97 20.35 17.75 0.23
C LEU A 97 19.90 17.96 -1.22
N ILE A 98 19.21 16.97 -1.81
CA ILE A 98 18.62 17.09 -3.15
C ILE A 98 17.59 18.22 -3.17
N LEU A 99 16.68 18.28 -2.19
CA LEU A 99 15.67 19.35 -2.11
C LEU A 99 16.32 20.74 -1.97
N ILE A 100 17.43 20.86 -1.23
CA ILE A 100 18.21 22.10 -1.15
C ILE A 100 18.77 22.48 -2.52
N GLY A 101 19.36 21.53 -3.25
CA GLY A 101 19.93 21.76 -4.58
C GLY A 101 18.90 22.18 -5.64
N PHE A 102 17.65 21.70 -5.52
CA PHE A 102 16.56 21.99 -6.46
C PHE A 102 15.53 23.00 -5.93
N SER A 103 15.80 23.65 -4.80
CA SER A 103 14.90 24.58 -4.10
C SER A 103 14.10 25.54 -5.01
N PRO A 104 14.69 26.25 -6.00
CA PRO A 104 13.93 27.18 -6.83
C PRO A 104 12.95 26.51 -7.82
N MET A 105 13.09 25.20 -8.07
CA MET A 105 12.30 24.45 -9.04
C MET A 105 11.19 23.62 -8.39
N ILE A 106 11.17 23.50 -7.06
CA ILE A 106 10.23 22.65 -6.33
C ILE A 106 9.20 23.50 -5.56
N PRO A 107 7.91 23.11 -5.56
CA PRO A 107 6.92 23.75 -4.72
C PRO A 107 7.31 23.68 -3.22
N SER A 108 7.05 24.75 -2.48
CA SER A 108 7.51 24.89 -1.08
C SER A 108 6.96 23.82 -0.13
N TYR A 109 5.80 23.20 -0.43
CA TYR A 109 5.27 22.11 0.37
C TYR A 109 6.12 20.82 0.31
N PHE A 110 7.06 20.69 -0.65
CA PHE A 110 8.01 19.57 -0.67
C PHE A 110 9.04 19.63 0.46
N TRP A 111 9.22 20.77 1.14
CA TRP A 111 10.10 20.86 2.30
C TRP A 111 9.66 19.99 3.49
N TYR A 112 8.40 19.55 3.52
CA TYR A 112 7.91 18.59 4.51
C TYR A 112 8.24 17.13 4.15
N LEU A 113 8.70 16.85 2.92
CA LEU A 113 8.99 15.49 2.45
C LEU A 113 10.02 14.75 3.32
N PRO A 114 11.15 15.34 3.75
CA PRO A 114 12.10 14.65 4.63
C PRO A 114 11.49 14.24 5.97
N ILE A 115 10.63 15.08 6.55
CA ILE A 115 9.95 14.79 7.82
C ILE A 115 8.93 13.65 7.63
N SER A 116 8.17 13.68 6.53
CA SER A 116 7.23 12.61 6.19
C SER A 116 7.94 11.29 5.91
N LEU A 117 9.07 11.32 5.21
CA LEU A 117 9.92 10.14 4.97
C LEU A 117 10.46 9.61 6.29
N LEU A 118 10.99 10.46 7.16
CA LEU A 118 11.48 10.06 8.47
C LEU A 118 10.38 9.38 9.30
N GLY A 119 9.19 9.98 9.39
CA GLY A 119 8.04 9.39 10.07
C GLY A 119 7.62 8.04 9.47
N LEU A 120 7.56 7.96 8.14
CA LEU A 120 7.26 6.72 7.41
C LEU A 120 8.29 5.62 7.67
N GLY A 121 9.58 5.93 7.63
CA GLY A 121 10.65 4.97 7.86
C GLY A 121 10.68 4.46 9.30
N ILE A 122 10.51 5.36 10.28
CA ILE A 122 10.37 4.96 11.69
C ILE A 122 9.18 4.01 11.83
N PHE A 123 8.03 4.36 11.24
CA PHE A 123 6.85 3.50 11.28
C PHE A 123 7.13 2.11 10.69
N GLN A 124 7.71 2.01 9.48
CA GLN A 124 8.00 0.75 8.81
C GLN A 124 8.97 -0.14 9.61
N VAL A 125 10.07 0.44 10.09
CA VAL A 125 11.12 -0.27 10.82
C VAL A 125 10.60 -0.83 12.14
N PHE A 126 9.89 -0.02 12.94
CA PHE A 126 9.35 -0.47 14.22
C PHE A 126 8.09 -1.32 14.07
N HIS A 127 7.33 -1.17 12.99
CA HIS A 127 6.26 -2.10 12.64
C HIS A 127 6.79 -3.53 12.51
N LEU A 128 7.87 -3.73 11.76
CA LEU A 128 8.46 -5.07 11.57
C LEU A 128 9.18 -5.60 12.81
N TRP A 129 9.73 -4.71 13.64
CA TRP A 129 10.23 -5.09 14.97
C TRP A 129 9.10 -5.61 15.86
N LEU A 130 7.99 -4.88 15.98
CA LEU A 130 6.84 -5.31 16.77
C LEU A 130 6.17 -6.55 16.18
N LEU A 131 6.20 -6.71 14.85
CA LEU A 131 5.72 -7.92 14.19
C LEU A 131 6.55 -9.13 14.61
N ARG A 132 7.88 -8.99 14.68
CA ARG A 132 8.79 -10.02 15.20
C ARG A 132 8.51 -10.37 16.65
N GLU A 133 8.21 -9.38 17.48
CA GLU A 133 7.85 -9.58 18.89
C GLU A 133 6.39 -10.01 19.09
N GLU A 134 5.62 -10.22 18.01
CA GLU A 134 4.20 -10.59 18.03
C GLU A 134 3.31 -9.57 18.78
N GLU A 135 3.75 -8.31 18.84
CA GLU A 135 3.08 -7.19 19.53
C GLU A 135 2.02 -6.52 18.63
N TYR A 136 1.11 -7.32 18.09
CA TYR A 136 0.08 -6.90 17.12
C TYR A 136 -0.80 -5.74 17.60
N ALA A 137 -1.12 -5.69 18.91
CA ALA A 137 -1.91 -4.62 19.50
C ALA A 137 -1.16 -3.27 19.50
N SER A 138 0.16 -3.28 19.67
CA SER A 138 0.99 -2.08 19.60
C SER A 138 1.07 -1.54 18.17
N ILE A 139 1.14 -2.44 17.17
CA ILE A 139 1.03 -2.07 15.76
C ILE A 139 -0.33 -1.40 15.48
N ALA A 140 -1.42 -2.03 15.91
CA ALA A 140 -2.77 -1.49 15.71
C ALA A 140 -2.93 -0.10 16.32
N ARG A 141 -2.47 0.10 17.57
CA ARG A 141 -2.49 1.41 18.25
C ARG A 141 -1.68 2.47 17.50
N GLY A 142 -0.48 2.13 17.03
CA GLY A 142 0.35 3.07 16.27
C GLY A 142 -0.30 3.47 14.94
N LYS A 143 -0.95 2.53 14.24
CA LYS A 143 -1.70 2.82 13.01
C LYS A 143 -2.90 3.73 13.28
N VAL A 144 -3.66 3.47 14.34
CA VAL A 144 -4.78 4.32 14.77
C VAL A 144 -4.28 5.72 15.13
N GLN A 145 -3.21 5.84 15.92
CA GLN A 145 -2.61 7.12 16.27
C GLN A 145 -2.18 7.90 15.02
N MET A 146 -1.49 7.23 14.08
CA MET A 146 -1.05 7.84 12.82
C MET A 146 -2.22 8.46 12.05
N ASN A 147 -3.29 7.68 11.84
CA ASN A 147 -4.45 8.12 11.07
C ASN A 147 -5.25 9.20 11.80
N ILE A 148 -5.45 9.10 13.12
CA ILE A 148 -6.18 10.11 13.92
C ILE A 148 -5.42 11.45 13.91
N THR A 149 -4.10 11.40 14.11
CA THR A 149 -3.27 12.61 14.04
C THR A 149 -3.27 13.20 12.64
N GLN A 150 -3.20 12.37 11.60
CA GLN A 150 -3.27 12.81 10.20
C GLN A 150 -4.58 13.55 9.93
N ILE A 151 -5.73 12.93 10.19
CA ILE A 151 -7.04 13.54 9.91
C ILE A 151 -7.31 14.75 10.80
N GLY A 152 -6.91 14.69 12.08
CA GLY A 152 -7.03 15.80 13.02
C GLY A 152 -6.16 17.00 12.61
N GLY A 153 -4.93 16.74 12.18
CA GLY A 153 -4.01 17.75 11.66
C GLY A 153 -4.50 18.37 10.36
N GLN A 154 -4.91 17.55 9.38
CA GLN A 154 -5.46 18.02 8.10
C GLN A 154 -6.72 18.85 8.31
N THR A 155 -7.64 18.38 9.16
CA THR A 155 -8.89 19.11 9.44
C THR A 155 -8.61 20.40 10.22
N GLY A 156 -7.84 20.31 11.31
CA GLY A 156 -7.55 21.44 12.19
C GLY A 156 -6.76 22.55 11.52
N LEU A 157 -5.69 22.21 10.79
CA LEU A 157 -4.90 23.19 10.03
C LEU A 157 -5.66 23.71 8.82
N GLY A 158 -6.56 22.90 8.24
CA GLY A 158 -7.41 23.30 7.13
C GLY A 158 -8.38 24.43 7.47
N PHE A 159 -8.92 24.44 8.69
CA PHE A 159 -9.73 25.56 9.18
C PHE A 159 -8.93 26.86 9.36
N LEU A 160 -7.61 26.77 9.54
CA LEU A 160 -6.73 27.95 9.64
C LEU A 160 -6.28 28.44 8.26
N SER A 161 -5.92 27.51 7.38
CA SER A 161 -5.51 27.79 6.00
C SER A 161 -5.87 26.61 5.11
N ASN A 162 -6.62 26.83 4.04
CA ASN A 162 -7.06 25.80 3.10
C ASN A 162 -6.03 25.54 1.97
N THR A 163 -4.74 25.54 2.30
CA THR A 163 -3.64 25.37 1.33
C THR A 163 -3.05 23.96 1.36
N THR A 164 -2.29 23.60 0.32
CA THR A 164 -1.55 22.33 0.27
C THR A 164 -0.59 22.14 1.45
N HIS A 165 -0.03 23.23 1.98
CA HIS A 165 0.83 23.18 3.16
C HIS A 165 0.09 22.56 4.36
N SER A 166 -1.15 22.96 4.62
CA SER A 166 -1.92 22.44 5.75
C SER A 166 -2.22 20.94 5.63
N LEU A 167 -2.56 20.46 4.42
CA LEU A 167 -2.79 19.02 4.17
C LEU A 167 -1.49 18.21 4.33
N VAL A 168 -0.40 18.73 3.77
CA VAL A 168 0.91 18.07 3.81
C VAL A 168 1.51 18.08 5.22
N ILE A 169 1.32 19.15 6.00
CA ILE A 169 1.73 19.18 7.40
C ILE A 169 0.93 18.17 8.21
N GLY A 170 -0.40 18.11 8.03
CA GLY A 170 -1.22 17.08 8.68
C GLY A 170 -0.76 15.66 8.34
N GLU A 171 -0.41 15.42 7.07
CA GLU A 171 0.21 14.16 6.61
C GLU A 171 1.54 13.85 7.31
N ALA A 172 2.46 14.82 7.33
CA ALA A 172 3.78 14.68 7.91
C ALA A 172 3.72 14.43 9.42
N VAL A 173 2.91 15.20 10.14
CA VAL A 173 2.70 15.08 11.58
C VAL A 173 2.04 13.75 11.91
N GLY A 174 1.03 13.32 11.14
CA GLY A 174 0.40 12.01 11.30
C GLY A 174 1.41 10.87 11.26
N ARG A 175 2.23 10.82 10.20
CA ARG A 175 3.29 9.81 10.04
C ARG A 175 4.34 9.88 11.14
N LEU A 176 4.79 11.08 11.49
CA LEU A 176 5.81 11.28 12.51
C LEU A 176 5.31 10.78 13.87
N LEU A 177 4.11 11.19 14.30
CA LEU A 177 3.55 10.74 15.58
C LEU A 177 3.22 9.26 15.59
N GLY A 178 2.75 8.70 14.47
CA GLY A 178 2.56 7.25 14.30
C GLY A 178 3.87 6.48 14.47
N GLY A 179 4.94 6.93 13.79
CA GLY A 179 6.27 6.33 13.89
C GLY A 179 6.85 6.45 15.30
N VAL A 180 6.80 7.64 15.90
CA VAL A 180 7.22 7.87 17.30
C VAL A 180 6.43 6.98 18.27
N GLY A 181 5.12 6.81 18.05
CA GLY A 181 4.30 5.89 18.83
C GLY A 181 4.82 4.45 18.78
N LEU A 182 5.09 3.92 17.59
CA LEU A 182 5.65 2.57 17.44
C LEU A 182 7.06 2.44 18.04
N PHE A 183 7.90 3.46 17.92
CA PHE A 183 9.20 3.51 18.59
C PHE A 183 9.05 3.40 20.12
N ILE A 184 8.16 4.19 20.71
CA ILE A 184 7.89 4.18 22.16
C ILE A 184 7.38 2.79 22.59
N PHE A 185 6.44 2.20 21.86
CA PHE A 185 5.92 0.86 22.18
C PHE A 185 7.01 -0.23 22.05
N SER A 186 7.97 -0.06 21.15
CA SER A 186 9.08 -0.99 20.94
C SER A 186 10.21 -0.83 21.95
N TRP A 187 10.27 0.29 22.69
CA TRP A 187 11.45 0.68 23.46
C TRP A 187 11.89 -0.37 24.47
N LYS A 188 10.96 -1.04 25.15
CA LYS A 188 11.26 -2.07 26.15
C LYS A 188 12.02 -3.26 25.55
N THR A 189 11.58 -3.77 24.40
CA THR A 189 12.19 -4.94 23.74
C THR A 189 13.46 -4.57 22.97
N VAL A 190 13.50 -3.36 22.40
CA VAL A 190 14.71 -2.77 21.79
C VAL A 190 15.80 -2.64 22.84
N LYS A 191 15.52 -1.97 23.98
CA LYS A 191 16.48 -1.71 25.05
C LYS A 191 17.15 -2.97 25.58
N LYS A 192 16.41 -4.09 25.67
CA LYS A 192 16.94 -5.39 26.09
C LYS A 192 18.08 -5.90 25.18
N ASN A 193 18.06 -5.54 23.90
CA ASN A 193 19.00 -6.04 22.91
C ASN A 193 20.04 -4.99 22.46
N LEU A 194 19.90 -3.72 22.87
CA LEU A 194 20.76 -2.61 22.41
C LEU A 194 22.26 -2.84 22.65
N THR A 195 22.63 -3.51 23.75
CA THR A 195 24.04 -3.81 24.08
C THR A 195 24.73 -4.72 23.06
N PHE A 196 23.97 -5.42 22.20
CA PHE A 196 24.51 -6.29 21.17
C PHE A 196 24.78 -5.59 19.83
N VAL A 197 24.42 -4.32 19.69
CA VAL A 197 24.64 -3.54 18.46
C VAL A 197 26.13 -3.28 18.28
N SER A 198 26.69 -3.68 17.14
CA SER A 198 28.08 -3.38 16.78
C SER A 198 28.25 -3.18 15.29
N LYS A 199 29.21 -2.33 14.88
CA LYS A 199 29.51 -2.07 13.46
C LYS A 199 29.84 -3.37 12.70
N GLN A 200 30.57 -4.28 13.34
CA GLN A 200 30.92 -5.57 12.76
C GLN A 200 29.68 -6.43 12.49
N LYS A 201 28.78 -6.57 13.47
CA LYS A 201 27.54 -7.35 13.30
C LYS A 201 26.58 -6.71 12.31
N MET A 202 26.48 -5.38 12.27
CA MET A 202 25.71 -4.69 11.23
C MET A 202 26.24 -5.02 9.82
N LYS A 203 27.57 -5.03 9.63
CA LYS A 203 28.19 -5.41 8.35
C LYS A 203 27.95 -6.89 8.01
N GLU A 204 28.01 -7.78 9.00
CA GLU A 204 27.66 -9.20 8.82
C GLU A 204 26.20 -9.38 8.40
N MET A 205 25.27 -8.67 9.04
CA MET A 205 23.85 -8.70 8.69
C MET A 205 23.59 -8.12 7.30
N ALA A 206 24.24 -7.01 6.94
CA ALA A 206 24.17 -6.43 5.60
C ALA A 206 24.63 -7.43 4.54
N LYS A 207 25.76 -8.12 4.78
CA LYS A 207 26.28 -9.14 3.86
C LYS A 207 25.35 -10.36 3.76
N ARG A 208 24.81 -10.81 4.90
CA ARG A 208 23.89 -11.96 4.97
C ARG A 208 22.58 -11.71 4.24
N TYR A 209 22.01 -10.52 4.41
CA TYR A 209 20.70 -10.14 3.87
C TYR A 209 20.79 -9.24 2.62
N LYS A 210 21.93 -9.22 1.93
CA LYS A 210 22.16 -8.42 0.71
C LYS A 210 21.16 -8.66 -0.43
N ARG A 211 20.41 -9.76 -0.41
CA ARG A 211 19.39 -10.06 -1.44
C ARG A 211 18.19 -9.11 -1.36
N PHE A 212 17.88 -8.57 -0.18
CA PHE A 212 16.80 -7.60 0.00
C PHE A 212 17.01 -6.31 -0.83
N PRO A 213 18.14 -5.58 -0.66
CA PRO A 213 18.39 -4.39 -1.48
C PRO A 213 18.60 -4.69 -2.96
N LEU A 214 19.07 -5.89 -3.31
CA LEU A 214 19.37 -6.26 -4.70
C LEU A 214 18.18 -6.77 -5.50
N TYR A 215 17.13 -7.28 -4.86
CA TYR A 215 15.98 -7.88 -5.55
C TYR A 215 14.66 -7.34 -5.03
N THR A 216 14.43 -7.42 -3.72
CA THR A 216 13.18 -6.99 -3.09
C THR A 216 12.93 -5.50 -3.28
N SER A 217 13.96 -4.66 -3.16
CA SER A 217 13.84 -3.20 -3.36
C SER A 217 13.39 -2.84 -4.77
N TRP A 218 13.98 -3.45 -5.80
CA TRP A 218 13.62 -3.15 -7.19
C TRP A 218 12.25 -3.67 -7.55
N SER A 219 11.88 -4.88 -7.11
CA SER A 219 10.53 -5.41 -7.29
C SER A 219 9.48 -4.52 -6.62
N SER A 220 9.77 -4.06 -5.39
CA SER A 220 8.88 -3.18 -4.64
C SER A 220 8.78 -1.79 -5.28
N LEU A 221 9.90 -1.27 -5.80
CA LEU A 221 9.92 0.00 -6.53
C LEU A 221 9.08 -0.08 -7.81
N MET A 222 9.17 -1.17 -8.57
CA MET A 222 8.31 -1.40 -9.74
C MET A 222 6.85 -1.48 -9.34
N GLY A 223 6.51 -2.18 -8.26
CA GLY A 223 5.14 -2.22 -7.73
C GLY A 223 4.64 -0.82 -7.31
N ALA A 224 5.48 0.00 -6.67
CA ALA A 224 5.12 1.38 -6.33
C ALA A 224 4.89 2.24 -7.56
N LEU A 225 5.80 2.18 -8.53
CA LEU A 225 5.66 2.91 -9.79
C LEU A 225 4.36 2.49 -10.48
N THR A 226 4.07 1.19 -10.55
CA THR A 226 2.81 0.68 -11.09
C THR A 226 1.58 1.31 -10.42
N ASN A 227 1.60 1.46 -9.09
CA ASN A 227 0.48 2.01 -8.32
C ASN A 227 0.40 3.56 -8.35
N HIS A 228 1.53 4.25 -8.43
CA HIS A 228 1.61 5.71 -8.25
C HIS A 228 1.88 6.49 -9.55
N LEU A 229 2.42 5.84 -10.59
CA LEU A 229 2.61 6.43 -11.91
C LEU A 229 1.32 6.96 -12.53
N PRO A 230 0.14 6.29 -12.42
CA PRO A 230 -1.11 6.86 -12.92
C PRO A 230 -1.41 8.24 -12.34
N THR A 231 -1.16 8.46 -11.04
CA THR A 231 -1.39 9.75 -10.40
C THR A 231 -0.48 10.85 -10.97
N PHE A 232 0.81 10.55 -11.17
CA PHE A 232 1.73 11.50 -11.80
C PHE A 232 1.32 11.81 -13.23
N PHE A 233 1.00 10.77 -14.00
CA PHE A 233 0.58 10.91 -15.38
C PHE A 233 -0.65 11.82 -15.47
N VAL A 234 -1.67 11.59 -14.65
CA VAL A 234 -2.88 12.41 -14.61
C VAL A 234 -2.55 13.86 -14.23
N ALA A 235 -1.75 14.08 -13.19
CA ALA A 235 -1.38 15.43 -12.77
C ALA A 235 -0.60 16.21 -13.85
N ALA A 236 0.34 15.53 -14.52
CA ALA A 236 1.21 16.14 -15.52
C ALA A 236 0.53 16.38 -16.87
N THR A 237 -0.42 15.51 -17.26
CA THR A 237 -1.05 15.57 -18.60
C THR A 237 -2.46 16.16 -18.59
N LEU A 238 -3.26 15.85 -17.58
CA LEU A 238 -4.65 16.31 -17.45
C LEU A 238 -4.80 17.47 -16.46
N GLY A 239 -3.74 17.79 -15.72
CA GLY A 239 -3.69 18.89 -14.77
C GLY A 239 -4.00 18.48 -13.33
N VAL A 240 -3.57 19.33 -12.40
CA VAL A 240 -3.59 19.07 -10.96
C VAL A 240 -5.03 18.92 -10.43
N LYS A 241 -5.99 19.69 -10.93
CA LYS A 241 -7.42 19.55 -10.56
C LYS A 241 -7.95 18.14 -10.84
N VAL A 242 -7.65 17.61 -12.03
CA VAL A 242 -8.05 16.27 -12.44
C VAL A 242 -7.39 15.20 -11.57
N ALA A 243 -6.13 15.40 -11.19
CA ALA A 243 -5.46 14.53 -10.22
C ALA A 243 -6.12 14.55 -8.84
N GLY A 244 -6.69 15.69 -8.43
CA GLY A 244 -7.50 15.78 -7.21
C GLY A 244 -8.76 14.92 -7.25
N TRP A 245 -9.52 15.02 -8.35
CA TRP A 245 -10.68 14.14 -8.57
C TRP A 245 -10.29 12.67 -8.62
N TYR A 246 -9.21 12.35 -9.31
CA TYR A 246 -8.65 10.99 -9.39
C TYR A 246 -8.25 10.47 -8.00
N MET A 247 -7.59 11.29 -7.18
CA MET A 247 -7.21 10.92 -5.82
C MET A 247 -8.42 10.64 -4.94
N LEU A 248 -9.48 11.46 -5.01
CA LEU A 248 -10.70 11.21 -4.24
C LEU A 248 -11.37 9.91 -4.68
N ALA A 249 -11.49 9.67 -5.99
CA ALA A 249 -12.04 8.43 -6.53
C ALA A 249 -11.24 7.20 -6.05
N ASN A 250 -9.91 7.26 -6.13
CA ASN A 250 -9.01 6.21 -5.65
C ASN A 250 -9.18 5.95 -4.15
N ARG A 251 -9.27 7.02 -3.33
CA ARG A 251 -9.47 6.91 -1.88
C ARG A 251 -10.77 6.19 -1.52
N VAL A 252 -11.87 6.49 -2.21
CA VAL A 252 -13.17 5.82 -1.97
C VAL A 252 -13.12 4.36 -2.43
N LEU A 253 -12.58 4.10 -3.62
CA LEU A 253 -12.54 2.75 -4.22
C LEU A 253 -11.54 1.79 -3.56
N SER A 254 -10.49 2.32 -2.91
CA SER A 254 -9.48 1.53 -2.20
C SER A 254 -9.92 1.05 -0.82
N LEU A 255 -11.01 1.60 -0.26
CA LEU A 255 -11.49 1.19 1.06
C LEU A 255 -11.93 -0.29 1.06
N PRO A 256 -12.82 -0.77 0.15
CA PRO A 256 -13.20 -2.17 0.12
C PRO A 256 -12.01 -3.11 -0.14
N THR A 257 -11.08 -2.75 -1.03
CA THR A 257 -9.91 -3.59 -1.32
C THR A 257 -8.96 -3.69 -0.15
N SER A 258 -8.67 -2.59 0.55
CA SER A 258 -7.79 -2.62 1.71
C SER A 258 -8.37 -3.39 2.90
N LEU A 259 -9.70 -3.33 3.10
CA LEU A 259 -10.37 -4.02 4.20
C LEU A 259 -10.59 -5.51 3.92
N LEU A 260 -11.23 -5.81 2.79
CA LEU A 260 -11.62 -7.17 2.42
C LEU A 260 -10.45 -7.93 1.82
N GLY A 261 -9.69 -7.32 0.91
CA GLY A 261 -8.55 -7.95 0.25
C GLY A 261 -7.53 -8.48 1.25
N TYR A 262 -7.06 -7.62 2.16
CA TYR A 262 -6.08 -8.01 3.18
C TYR A 262 -6.60 -9.13 4.10
N SER A 263 -7.86 -9.03 4.55
CA SER A 263 -8.45 -10.04 5.42
C SER A 263 -8.58 -11.39 4.71
N VAL A 264 -8.95 -11.38 3.43
CA VAL A 264 -9.08 -12.59 2.61
C VAL A 264 -7.71 -13.16 2.27
N GLU A 265 -6.71 -12.34 1.98
CA GLU A 265 -5.31 -12.74 1.76
C GLU A 265 -4.77 -13.57 2.92
N GLN A 266 -4.92 -13.11 4.16
CA GLN A 266 -4.42 -13.83 5.35
C GLN A 266 -5.11 -15.20 5.52
N VAL A 267 -6.42 -15.25 5.32
CA VAL A 267 -7.19 -16.51 5.42
C VAL A 267 -6.86 -17.45 4.26
N TYR A 268 -6.73 -16.91 3.05
CA TYR A 268 -6.37 -17.67 1.86
C TYR A 268 -4.99 -18.30 2.04
N LEU A 269 -3.98 -17.51 2.38
CA LEU A 269 -2.60 -17.96 2.61
C LEU A 269 -2.54 -19.10 3.63
N GLY A 270 -3.18 -18.91 4.80
CA GLY A 270 -3.17 -19.90 5.87
C GLY A 270 -3.87 -21.22 5.51
N LYS A 271 -4.90 -21.18 4.66
CA LYS A 271 -5.58 -22.39 4.16
C LYS A 271 -4.81 -23.03 3.00
N ALA A 272 -4.33 -22.21 2.07
CA ALA A 272 -3.59 -22.62 0.88
C ALA A 272 -2.34 -23.43 1.27
N ALA A 273 -1.53 -22.91 2.20
CA ALA A 273 -0.33 -23.60 2.69
C ALA A 273 -0.63 -24.97 3.33
N LYS A 274 -1.76 -25.10 4.05
CA LYS A 274 -2.17 -26.40 4.65
C LYS A 274 -2.70 -27.38 3.61
N LEU A 275 -3.51 -26.89 2.66
CA LEU A 275 -4.15 -27.73 1.66
C LEU A 275 -3.17 -28.23 0.60
N LEU A 276 -2.14 -27.44 0.26
CA LEU A 276 -1.14 -27.84 -0.72
C LEU A 276 -0.50 -29.20 -0.39
N HIS A 277 -0.18 -29.43 0.88
CA HIS A 277 0.45 -30.68 1.34
C HIS A 277 -0.55 -31.80 1.67
N SER A 278 -1.79 -31.47 2.01
CA SER A 278 -2.78 -32.46 2.46
C SER A 278 -3.73 -32.93 1.37
N SER A 279 -4.16 -32.05 0.45
CA SER A 279 -5.05 -32.39 -0.65
C SER A 279 -4.95 -31.33 -1.76
N PHE A 280 -4.27 -31.68 -2.85
CA PHE A 280 -4.09 -30.79 -4.00
C PHE A 280 -5.42 -30.42 -4.68
N SER A 281 -6.37 -31.35 -4.77
CA SER A 281 -7.71 -31.05 -5.31
C SER A 281 -8.47 -30.05 -4.43
N SER A 282 -8.33 -30.13 -3.11
CA SER A 282 -8.91 -29.16 -2.17
C SER A 282 -8.23 -27.79 -2.27
N PHE A 283 -6.92 -27.74 -2.54
CA PHE A 283 -6.19 -26.51 -2.84
C PHE A 283 -6.72 -25.83 -4.12
N VAL A 284 -6.88 -26.59 -5.20
CA VAL A 284 -7.49 -26.12 -6.46
C VAL A 284 -8.93 -25.62 -6.23
N ALA A 285 -9.72 -26.34 -5.43
CA ALA A 285 -11.07 -25.93 -5.09
C ALA A 285 -11.10 -24.63 -4.26
N LEU A 286 -10.15 -24.45 -3.33
CA LEU A 286 -10.02 -23.21 -2.54
C LEU A 286 -9.79 -22.00 -3.46
N PHE A 287 -8.92 -22.13 -4.47
CA PHE A 287 -8.67 -21.08 -5.46
C PHE A 287 -9.98 -20.62 -6.12
N TRP A 288 -10.71 -21.55 -6.76
CA TRP A 288 -11.94 -21.20 -7.47
C TRP A 288 -13.07 -20.75 -6.55
N GLN A 289 -13.16 -21.27 -5.33
CA GLN A 289 -14.12 -20.77 -4.33
C GLN A 289 -13.82 -19.33 -3.94
N THR A 290 -12.53 -18.98 -3.83
CA THR A 290 -12.08 -17.63 -3.49
C THR A 290 -12.40 -16.68 -4.64
N VAL A 291 -12.05 -17.06 -5.88
CA VAL A 291 -12.39 -16.31 -7.09
C VAL A 291 -13.90 -16.07 -7.20
N LYS A 292 -14.73 -17.10 -7.08
CA LYS A 292 -16.20 -16.96 -7.21
C LYS A 292 -16.79 -16.04 -6.14
N LYS A 293 -16.37 -16.20 -4.88
CA LYS A 293 -16.87 -15.36 -3.78
C LYS A 293 -16.43 -13.91 -3.94
N LEU A 294 -15.15 -13.67 -4.24
CA LEU A 294 -14.65 -12.33 -4.46
C LEU A 294 -15.25 -11.69 -5.71
N PHE A 295 -15.49 -12.46 -6.78
CA PHE A 295 -16.20 -11.96 -7.96
C PHE A 295 -17.58 -11.42 -7.58
N LEU A 296 -18.39 -12.20 -6.87
CA LEU A 296 -19.73 -11.78 -6.46
C LEU A 296 -19.70 -10.57 -5.52
N ILE A 297 -18.83 -10.59 -4.51
CA ILE A 297 -18.69 -9.49 -3.54
C ILE A 297 -18.21 -8.21 -4.25
N SER A 298 -17.16 -8.32 -5.07
CA SER A 298 -16.59 -7.19 -5.81
C SER A 298 -17.58 -6.63 -6.82
N LEU A 299 -18.32 -7.50 -7.51
CA LEU A 299 -19.36 -7.08 -8.45
C LEU A 299 -20.40 -6.23 -7.74
N VAL A 300 -20.94 -6.69 -6.62
CA VAL A 300 -21.94 -5.92 -5.85
C VAL A 300 -21.36 -4.57 -5.40
N ILE A 301 -20.19 -4.57 -4.78
CA ILE A 301 -19.58 -3.35 -4.23
C ILE A 301 -19.29 -2.32 -5.33
N TYR A 302 -18.61 -2.73 -6.39
CA TYR A 302 -18.15 -1.82 -7.43
C TYR A 302 -19.23 -1.46 -8.45
N LEU A 303 -20.25 -2.31 -8.64
CA LEU A 303 -21.43 -1.93 -9.42
C LEU A 303 -22.24 -0.86 -8.69
N ILE A 304 -22.47 -1.02 -7.38
CA ILE A 304 -23.16 0.00 -6.57
C ILE A 304 -22.35 1.30 -6.57
N ALA A 305 -21.03 1.23 -6.35
CA ALA A 305 -20.17 2.40 -6.39
C ALA A 305 -20.23 3.10 -7.76
N SER A 306 -20.16 2.36 -8.86
CA SER A 306 -20.23 2.90 -10.23
C SER A 306 -21.59 3.55 -10.52
N ILE A 307 -22.70 2.92 -10.14
CA ILE A 307 -24.04 3.48 -10.42
C ILE A 307 -24.32 4.70 -9.54
N CYS A 308 -24.00 4.64 -8.24
CA CYS A 308 -24.40 5.68 -7.29
C CYS A 308 -23.48 6.91 -7.32
N SER A 309 -22.18 6.74 -7.62
CA SER A 309 -21.18 7.80 -7.43
C SER A 309 -21.46 9.13 -8.14
N PRO A 310 -21.89 9.21 -9.41
CA PRO A 310 -22.14 10.50 -10.05
C PRO A 310 -23.26 11.31 -9.41
N PHE A 311 -24.21 10.63 -8.75
CA PHE A 311 -25.37 11.25 -8.12
C PHE A 311 -25.10 11.70 -6.68
N ILE A 312 -24.27 10.94 -5.94
CA ILE A 312 -24.03 11.20 -4.52
C ILE A 312 -22.80 12.07 -4.27
N PHE A 313 -21.85 12.15 -5.21
CA PHE A 313 -20.57 12.82 -4.96
C PHE A 313 -20.71 14.32 -4.75
N SER A 314 -21.55 15.01 -5.53
CA SER A 314 -21.80 16.45 -5.34
C SER A 314 -22.49 16.74 -4.01
N ILE A 315 -23.37 15.84 -3.56
CA ILE A 315 -24.10 15.95 -2.28
C ILE A 315 -23.14 15.75 -1.11
N ILE A 316 -22.37 14.65 -1.11
CA ILE A 316 -21.50 14.26 0.00
C ILE A 316 -20.26 15.16 0.07
N PHE A 317 -19.55 15.32 -1.06
CA PHE A 317 -18.24 15.96 -1.08
C PHE A 317 -18.30 17.44 -1.49
N GLY A 318 -19.33 17.86 -2.23
CA GLY A 318 -19.52 19.22 -2.75
C GLY A 318 -19.50 19.28 -4.28
N GLU A 319 -20.06 20.34 -4.87
CA GLU A 319 -20.23 20.46 -6.33
C GLU A 319 -18.92 20.37 -7.12
N GLU A 320 -17.82 20.88 -6.57
CA GLU A 320 -16.49 20.80 -7.19
C GLU A 320 -15.99 19.35 -7.37
N TRP A 321 -16.62 18.38 -6.72
CA TRP A 321 -16.24 16.97 -6.71
C TRP A 321 -17.10 16.07 -7.57
N LYS A 322 -18.06 16.64 -8.33
CA LYS A 322 -18.94 15.88 -9.23
C LYS A 322 -18.17 14.98 -10.20
N GLU A 323 -17.09 15.50 -10.80
CA GLU A 323 -16.25 14.76 -11.76
C GLU A 323 -15.51 13.58 -11.10
N ALA A 324 -15.19 13.65 -9.80
CA ALA A 324 -14.64 12.51 -9.08
C ALA A 324 -15.62 11.33 -9.03
N GLY A 325 -16.94 11.60 -9.02
CA GLY A 325 -17.97 10.57 -9.14
C GLY A 325 -17.92 9.86 -10.49
N VAL A 326 -17.73 10.59 -11.59
CA VAL A 326 -17.53 10.01 -12.93
C VAL A 326 -16.26 9.14 -12.97
N PHE A 327 -15.19 9.57 -12.30
CA PHE A 327 -13.96 8.79 -12.22
C PHE A 327 -14.14 7.51 -11.40
N VAL A 328 -14.98 7.53 -10.35
CA VAL A 328 -15.35 6.30 -9.65
C VAL A 328 -16.00 5.29 -10.60
N GLN A 329 -16.86 5.74 -11.52
CA GLN A 329 -17.44 4.84 -12.53
C GLN A 329 -16.36 4.20 -13.41
N CYS A 330 -15.46 5.03 -13.94
CA CYS A 330 -14.38 4.60 -14.83
C CYS A 330 -13.43 3.61 -14.12
N MET A 331 -13.08 3.91 -12.88
CA MET A 331 -12.10 3.16 -12.09
C MET A 331 -12.70 1.92 -11.42
N SER A 332 -14.02 1.79 -11.32
CA SER A 332 -14.67 0.63 -10.69
C SER A 332 -14.26 -0.69 -11.34
N ILE A 333 -14.02 -0.74 -12.66
CA ILE A 333 -13.56 -1.95 -13.34
C ILE A 333 -12.15 -2.38 -12.91
N LEU A 334 -11.27 -1.42 -12.66
CA LEU A 334 -9.91 -1.65 -12.18
C LEU A 334 -9.94 -2.26 -10.78
N PHE A 335 -10.65 -1.61 -9.86
CA PHE A 335 -10.73 -2.04 -8.46
C PHE A 335 -11.51 -3.36 -8.31
N PHE A 336 -12.51 -3.61 -9.16
CA PHE A 336 -13.15 -4.91 -9.29
C PHE A 336 -12.15 -6.00 -9.63
N ALA A 337 -11.35 -5.83 -10.69
CA ALA A 337 -10.35 -6.81 -11.10
C ALA A 337 -9.27 -7.01 -10.02
N GLN A 338 -8.84 -5.92 -9.39
CA GLN A 338 -7.88 -5.94 -8.29
C GLN A 338 -8.38 -6.76 -7.09
N LEU A 339 -9.62 -6.57 -6.65
CA LEU A 339 -10.16 -7.29 -5.49
C LEU A 339 -10.35 -8.79 -5.76
N VAL A 340 -10.70 -9.15 -7.01
CA VAL A 340 -10.85 -10.56 -7.40
C VAL A 340 -9.49 -11.25 -7.51
N ALA A 341 -8.51 -10.60 -8.13
CA ALA A 341 -7.19 -11.19 -8.38
C ALA A 341 -6.25 -11.12 -7.17
N GLY A 342 -6.33 -10.09 -6.33
CA GLY A 342 -5.37 -9.80 -5.26
C GLY A 342 -5.05 -11.00 -4.35
N PRO A 343 -6.04 -11.61 -3.68
CA PRO A 343 -5.75 -12.69 -2.74
C PRO A 343 -5.19 -13.96 -3.39
N ILE A 344 -5.49 -14.21 -4.66
CA ILE A 344 -5.08 -15.44 -5.35
C ILE A 344 -3.67 -15.35 -5.94
N THR A 345 -3.08 -14.16 -6.10
CA THR A 345 -1.68 -14.03 -6.54
C THR A 345 -0.70 -14.59 -5.52
N LEU A 346 -1.11 -14.72 -4.24
CA LEU A 346 -0.36 -15.44 -3.20
C LEU A 346 -0.05 -16.90 -3.57
N ASN A 347 -0.71 -17.47 -4.58
CA ASN A 347 -0.32 -18.75 -5.15
C ASN A 347 1.13 -18.77 -5.64
N PHE A 348 1.65 -17.66 -6.17
CA PHE A 348 3.05 -17.60 -6.60
C PHE A 348 3.99 -17.85 -5.43
N ASP A 349 3.67 -17.34 -4.25
CA ASP A 349 4.45 -17.58 -3.03
C ASP A 349 4.23 -19.00 -2.50
N VAL A 350 2.98 -19.43 -2.37
CA VAL A 350 2.61 -20.74 -1.82
C VAL A 350 3.20 -21.89 -2.66
N LEU A 351 3.29 -21.71 -3.97
CA LEU A 351 3.84 -22.71 -4.91
C LEU A 351 5.34 -22.52 -5.19
N GLU A 352 5.99 -21.53 -4.57
CA GLU A 352 7.40 -21.19 -4.79
C GLU A 352 7.74 -20.85 -6.27
N LEU A 353 6.83 -20.15 -6.95
CA LEU A 353 6.94 -19.73 -8.35
C LEU A 353 7.02 -18.19 -8.46
N GLN A 354 7.83 -17.53 -7.62
CA GLN A 354 7.94 -16.06 -7.56
C GLN A 354 8.42 -15.42 -8.88
N HIS A 355 9.05 -16.18 -9.77
CA HIS A 355 9.38 -15.68 -11.11
C HIS A 355 8.13 -15.37 -11.96
N LEU A 356 7.04 -16.14 -11.78
CA LEU A 356 5.77 -15.85 -12.45
C LEU A 356 5.11 -14.59 -11.89
N ASP A 357 5.27 -14.32 -10.59
CA ASP A 357 4.80 -13.08 -9.97
C ASP A 357 5.49 -11.86 -10.61
N MET A 358 6.83 -11.91 -10.71
CA MET A 358 7.62 -10.87 -11.37
C MET A 358 7.20 -10.63 -12.83
N TYR A 359 6.98 -11.68 -13.62
CA TYR A 359 6.48 -11.52 -14.99
C TYR A 359 5.10 -10.88 -15.03
N SER A 360 4.23 -11.26 -14.10
CA SER A 360 2.89 -10.71 -13.99
C SER A 360 2.90 -9.21 -13.63
N GLU A 361 3.85 -8.78 -12.78
CA GLU A 361 4.06 -7.36 -12.45
C GLU A 361 4.60 -6.56 -13.64
N ILE A 362 5.58 -7.10 -14.37
CA ILE A 362 6.11 -6.45 -15.58
C ILE A 362 5.01 -6.30 -16.64
N ILE A 363 4.23 -7.34 -16.88
CA ILE A 363 3.12 -7.30 -17.84
C ILE A 363 2.08 -6.24 -17.43
N HIS A 364 1.71 -6.22 -16.15
CA HIS A 364 0.75 -5.24 -15.63
C HIS A 364 1.28 -3.81 -15.76
N PHE A 365 2.55 -3.56 -15.42
CA PHE A 365 3.20 -2.27 -15.58
C PHE A 365 3.21 -1.83 -17.05
N LEU A 366 3.62 -2.70 -17.97
CA LEU A 366 3.64 -2.39 -19.40
C LEU A 366 2.25 -2.09 -19.95
N LEU A 367 1.22 -2.87 -19.57
CA LEU A 367 -0.15 -2.59 -19.96
C LEU A 367 -0.62 -1.21 -19.47
N LEU A 368 -0.30 -0.85 -18.23
CA LEU A 368 -0.63 0.48 -17.69
C LEU A 368 0.07 1.59 -18.46
N VAL A 369 1.38 1.45 -18.74
CA VAL A 369 2.13 2.45 -19.53
C VAL A 369 1.56 2.58 -20.94
N ILE A 370 1.21 1.46 -21.58
CA ILE A 370 0.57 1.46 -22.90
C ILE A 370 -0.80 2.14 -22.82
N GLY A 371 -1.63 1.83 -21.82
CA GLY A 371 -2.93 2.47 -21.62
C GLY A 371 -2.83 3.97 -21.39
N MET A 372 -1.85 4.43 -20.61
CA MET A 372 -1.54 5.86 -20.46
C MET A 372 -1.10 6.49 -21.77
N GLY A 373 -0.20 5.84 -22.52
CA GLY A 373 0.27 6.33 -23.82
C GLY A 373 -0.86 6.44 -24.84
N ILE A 374 -1.72 5.42 -24.94
CA ILE A 374 -2.91 5.44 -25.81
C ILE A 374 -3.85 6.55 -25.38
N GLY A 375 -4.14 6.65 -24.08
CA GLY A 375 -4.99 7.71 -23.53
C GLY A 375 -4.47 9.10 -23.88
N TYR A 376 -3.19 9.36 -23.66
CA TYR A 376 -2.56 10.66 -23.94
C TYR A 376 -2.60 11.03 -25.43
N LEU A 377 -2.30 10.08 -26.31
CA LEU A 377 -2.10 10.35 -27.74
C LEU A 377 -3.41 10.40 -28.53
N PHE A 378 -4.41 9.60 -28.15
CA PHE A 378 -5.61 9.39 -28.97
C PHE A 378 -6.91 9.91 -28.33
N LEU A 379 -6.91 10.19 -27.03
CA LEU A 379 -8.12 10.59 -26.31
C LEU A 379 -8.04 12.05 -25.86
N THR A 380 -9.16 12.76 -25.99
CA THR A 380 -9.22 14.21 -25.72
C THR A 380 -9.88 14.55 -24.38
N SER A 381 -10.74 13.67 -23.86
CA SER A 381 -11.45 13.91 -22.60
C SER A 381 -10.79 13.22 -21.43
N ALA A 382 -10.73 13.89 -20.27
CA ALA A 382 -10.13 13.31 -19.07
C ALA A 382 -10.78 11.97 -18.67
N TRP A 383 -12.11 11.87 -18.71
CA TRP A 383 -12.81 10.63 -18.36
C TRP A 383 -12.46 9.46 -19.27
N SER A 384 -12.26 9.67 -20.57
CA SER A 384 -11.90 8.60 -21.50
C SER A 384 -10.46 8.14 -21.30
N VAL A 385 -9.54 9.06 -20.97
CA VAL A 385 -8.17 8.73 -20.55
C VAL A 385 -8.18 7.89 -19.26
N ILE A 386 -8.93 8.31 -18.24
CA ILE A 386 -9.05 7.55 -16.98
C ILE A 386 -9.67 6.18 -17.20
N LEU A 387 -10.70 6.07 -18.05
CA LEU A 387 -11.31 4.79 -18.42
C LEU A 387 -10.31 3.89 -19.14
N CYS A 388 -9.51 4.42 -20.07
CA CYS A 388 -8.48 3.67 -20.78
C CYS A 388 -7.43 3.10 -19.83
N ILE A 389 -6.92 3.92 -18.89
CA ILE A 389 -5.99 3.49 -17.84
C ILE A 389 -6.64 2.42 -16.97
N SER A 390 -7.91 2.59 -16.61
CA SER A 390 -8.65 1.65 -15.75
C SER A 390 -8.86 0.29 -16.43
N ILE A 391 -9.18 0.28 -17.73
CA ILE A 391 -9.29 -0.93 -18.55
C ILE A 391 -7.93 -1.62 -18.66
N ALA A 392 -6.86 -0.87 -18.92
CA ALA A 392 -5.51 -1.42 -19.01
C ALA A 392 -5.05 -2.06 -17.71
N GLY A 393 -5.27 -1.41 -16.57
CA GLY A 393 -4.98 -1.98 -15.25
C GLY A 393 -5.88 -3.17 -14.90
N ALA A 394 -7.16 -3.12 -15.26
CA ALA A 394 -8.08 -4.25 -15.08
C ALA A 394 -7.62 -5.48 -15.88
N LEU A 395 -7.20 -5.28 -17.13
CA LEU A 395 -6.61 -6.33 -17.96
C LEU A 395 -5.33 -6.88 -17.32
N GLY A 396 -4.48 -6.01 -16.78
CA GLY A 396 -3.29 -6.43 -16.04
C GLY A 396 -3.63 -7.33 -14.84
N PHE A 397 -4.61 -6.96 -14.00
CA PHE A 397 -5.05 -7.81 -12.88
C PHE A 397 -5.71 -9.11 -13.34
N PHE A 398 -6.47 -9.07 -14.45
CA PHE A 398 -7.05 -10.27 -15.04
C PHE A 398 -5.96 -11.25 -15.49
N LEU A 399 -4.92 -10.78 -16.18
CA LEU A 399 -3.76 -11.59 -16.57
C LEU A 399 -3.00 -12.12 -15.36
N LYS A 400 -2.83 -11.32 -14.29
CA LYS A 400 -2.28 -11.80 -13.01
C LYS A 400 -3.10 -12.98 -12.47
N GLY A 401 -4.42 -12.90 -12.48
CA GLY A 401 -5.31 -13.99 -12.07
C GLY A 401 -5.15 -15.25 -12.93
N ILE A 402 -5.00 -15.10 -14.25
CA ILE A 402 -4.72 -16.22 -15.17
C ILE A 402 -3.36 -16.86 -14.86
N LEU A 403 -2.32 -16.06 -14.64
CA LEU A 403 -0.99 -16.57 -14.30
C LEU A 403 -1.01 -17.28 -12.94
N ALA A 404 -1.79 -16.79 -11.98
CA ALA A 404 -1.98 -17.43 -10.67
C ALA A 404 -2.76 -18.75 -10.76
N TRP A 405 -3.59 -18.94 -11.80
CA TRP A 405 -4.19 -20.23 -12.14
C TRP A 405 -3.17 -21.13 -12.84
N TYR A 406 -2.44 -20.60 -13.83
CA TYR A 406 -1.41 -21.33 -14.56
C TYR A 406 -0.30 -21.87 -13.66
N SER A 407 0.07 -21.15 -12.60
CA SER A 407 1.06 -21.62 -11.61
C SER A 407 0.66 -22.94 -10.94
N ILE A 408 -0.63 -23.17 -10.71
CA ILE A 408 -1.17 -24.44 -10.20
C ILE A 408 -0.88 -25.58 -11.18
N TYR A 409 -1.12 -25.35 -12.47
CA TYR A 409 -0.84 -26.33 -13.52
C TYR A 409 0.65 -26.65 -13.65
N VAL A 410 1.51 -25.61 -13.63
CA VAL A 410 2.97 -25.78 -13.68
C VAL A 410 3.47 -26.60 -12.50
N TYR A 411 2.98 -26.30 -11.29
CA TYR A 411 3.32 -27.05 -10.09
C TYR A 411 2.91 -28.52 -10.18
N GLN A 412 1.68 -28.79 -10.65
CA GLN A 412 1.19 -30.15 -10.84
C GLN A 412 2.07 -30.95 -11.81
N ARG A 413 2.36 -30.38 -12.99
CA ARG A 413 3.19 -31.06 -14.01
C ARG A 413 4.61 -31.36 -13.51
N LYS A 414 5.20 -30.43 -12.75
CA LYS A 414 6.55 -30.62 -12.17
C LYS A 414 6.59 -31.75 -11.15
N ASN A 415 5.50 -31.96 -10.40
CA ASN A 415 5.42 -33.03 -9.38
C ASN A 415 4.94 -34.37 -9.96
N GLU A 416 4.19 -34.38 -11.05
CA GLU A 416 3.81 -35.60 -11.76
C GLU A 416 4.99 -36.20 -12.55
N GLY A 417 5.90 -35.38 -13.07
CA GLY A 417 7.12 -35.86 -13.77
C GLY A 417 8.25 -36.37 -12.86
N VAL A 418 8.05 -36.39 -11.54
CA VAL A 418 9.02 -36.85 -10.52
C VAL A 418 8.55 -38.15 -9.83
N ARG A 419 7.32 -38.62 -10.12
CA ARG A 419 6.81 -39.93 -9.73
C ARG A 419 6.94 -40.91 -10.89
#